data_AF-A0A654IPD8-F1
#
_entry.id   AF-A0A654IPD8-F1
#
_cell.length_a   1.000
_cell.length_b   1.000
_cell.length_c   1.000
_cell.angle_alpha   90.00
_cell.angle_beta   90.00
_cell.angle_gamma   90.00
#
_symmetry.space_group_name_H-M   'P 1'
#
loop_
_entity.id
_entity.type
_entity.pdbx_description
1 polymer ?
#
loop_
_entity_poly.entity_id
_entity_poly.type
_entity_poly.pdbx_seq_one_letter_code
_entity_poly.pdbx_strand_id
1 'polypeptide(L)'
;MFYYSTHSVLIQINKENDYYLIGDQKYLQVPSYVLNSLYTSANWNRALKYYCLKGDLIGYYMLKVDIYLDFKTNSLNLLTKNSFFNQIINQTRFQTEFIQKVLDHKHRHRLVLNDNINIDEQFINDHNPIVFQDILRMQSIDRFLITDQIDLDKYKFKDLFVLSDKFEFVITNKNQRIYKIPRTLLNIDTKPIFIDLTNYKAYLNTTLNWSHQIVLEIEYEDFININNLKNQLIELFKTNFKTNSNWHLYNLTLDQIYLVLAIKEVFENNSFVVSIKLLEDTFKKLLINYFFIIFRSKELISLLKTYIKTDQDNLIFNNLINRYNK
;
A
#
# COMPACT_ATOMS: atom_id res chain seq x y z
N MET A 1 2.17 19.47 11.09
CA MET A 1 3.03 19.38 9.90
C MET A 1 3.33 17.92 9.63
N PHE A 2 3.19 17.49 8.39
CA PHE A 2 3.39 16.11 7.94
C PHE A 2 4.61 16.06 7.00
N TYR A 3 5.56 15.15 7.24
CA TYR A 3 6.74 15.04 6.41
C TYR A 3 6.40 14.35 5.08
N TYR A 4 6.68 15.02 3.96
CA TYR A 4 6.32 14.52 2.63
C TYR A 4 7.50 13.87 1.90
N SER A 5 8.62 14.58 1.76
CA SER A 5 9.84 14.03 1.17
C SER A 5 11.01 15.00 1.19
N THR A 6 12.22 14.48 0.99
CA THR A 6 13.41 15.26 0.62
C THR A 6 13.63 15.23 -0.89
N HIS A 7 14.00 16.37 -1.48
CA HIS A 7 14.53 16.44 -2.85
C HIS A 7 15.89 17.13 -2.89
N SER A 8 16.73 16.69 -3.82
CA SER A 8 17.98 17.39 -4.14
C SER A 8 17.77 18.23 -5.39
N VAL A 9 18.04 19.52 -5.30
CA VAL A 9 17.90 20.49 -6.40
C VAL A 9 19.23 21.22 -6.61
N LEU A 10 19.55 21.55 -7.86
CA LEU A 10 20.72 22.37 -8.16
C LEU A 10 20.36 23.84 -8.10
N ILE A 11 21.08 24.60 -7.29
CA ILE A 11 20.96 26.04 -7.20
C ILE A 11 22.05 26.65 -8.08
N GLN A 12 21.66 27.38 -9.11
CA GLN A 12 22.59 28.11 -9.94
C GLN A 12 23.12 29.33 -9.20
N ILE A 13 24.43 29.56 -9.26
CA ILE A 13 25.07 30.76 -8.73
C ILE A 13 25.74 31.48 -9.88
N ASN A 14 25.32 32.73 -10.10
CA ASN A 14 25.90 33.63 -11.10
C ASN A 14 26.65 34.79 -10.43
N LYS A 15 27.50 35.48 -11.19
CA LYS A 15 28.14 36.74 -10.79
C LYS A 15 27.66 37.88 -11.67
N GLU A 16 27.37 39.02 -11.08
CA GLU A 16 27.11 40.27 -11.79
C GLU A 16 27.84 41.40 -11.04
N ASN A 17 28.90 41.94 -11.64
CA ASN A 17 29.80 42.90 -11.01
C ASN A 17 30.35 42.35 -9.67
N ASP A 18 30.12 43.06 -8.57
CA ASP A 18 30.58 42.70 -7.22
C ASP A 18 29.58 41.83 -6.44
N TYR A 19 28.48 41.39 -7.08
CA TYR A 19 27.43 40.61 -6.44
C TYR A 19 27.36 39.17 -6.97
N TYR A 20 27.01 38.26 -6.09
CA TYR A 20 26.51 36.94 -6.44
C TYR A 20 25.00 37.00 -6.65
N LEU A 21 24.52 36.29 -7.66
CA LEU A 21 23.11 36.15 -8.00
C LEU A 21 22.68 34.70 -7.77
N ILE A 22 21.62 34.52 -6.98
CA ILE A 22 20.98 33.23 -6.77
C ILE A 22 19.47 33.40 -6.87
N GLY A 23 18.86 32.79 -7.90
CA GLY A 23 17.47 33.04 -8.25
C GLY A 23 17.27 34.47 -8.75
N ASP A 24 16.51 35.26 -7.99
CA ASP A 24 16.24 36.67 -8.22
C ASP A 24 16.91 37.60 -7.18
N GLN A 25 17.66 37.06 -6.22
CA GLN A 25 18.31 37.84 -5.15
C GLN A 25 19.80 38.09 -5.40
N LYS A 26 20.25 39.24 -4.90
CA LYS A 26 21.65 39.70 -4.90
C LYS A 26 22.28 39.48 -3.53
N TYR A 27 23.48 38.92 -3.52
CA TYR A 27 24.27 38.67 -2.32
C TYR A 27 25.65 39.30 -2.47
N LEU A 28 26.07 40.09 -1.49
CA LEU A 28 27.45 40.63 -1.44
C LEU A 28 28.47 39.50 -1.25
N GLN A 29 28.11 38.47 -0.48
CA GLN A 29 28.97 37.33 -0.20
C GLN A 29 28.16 36.04 -0.18
N VAL A 30 28.80 34.96 -0.63
CA VAL A 30 28.32 33.59 -0.50
C VAL A 30 29.33 32.85 0.37
N PRO A 31 28.90 32.03 1.36
CA PRO A 31 29.82 31.34 2.23
C PRO A 31 30.83 30.48 1.46
N SER A 32 32.11 30.51 1.85
CA SER A 32 33.18 29.83 1.11
C SER A 32 32.96 28.33 0.95
N TYR A 33 32.33 27.66 1.93
CA TYR A 33 32.02 26.24 1.83
C TYR A 33 31.01 25.92 0.70
N VAL A 34 30.14 26.88 0.34
CA VAL A 34 29.24 26.76 -0.82
C VAL A 34 30.04 26.91 -2.10
N LEU A 35 30.89 27.95 -2.18
CA LEU A 35 31.74 28.23 -3.35
C LEU A 35 32.71 27.08 -3.64
N ASN A 36 33.29 26.49 -2.59
CA ASN A 36 34.20 25.34 -2.69
C ASN A 36 33.47 24.05 -3.13
N SER A 37 32.13 24.04 -3.10
CA SER A 37 31.30 22.88 -3.46
C SER A 37 30.52 23.08 -4.76
N LEU A 38 30.83 24.11 -5.57
CA LEU A 38 30.09 24.45 -6.81
C LEU A 38 30.22 23.43 -7.95
N TYR A 39 31.16 22.49 -7.81
CA TYR A 39 31.50 21.51 -8.83
C TYR A 39 31.25 20.07 -8.36
N THR A 40 30.14 19.83 -7.64
CA THR A 40 29.76 18.47 -7.24
C THR A 40 29.69 17.53 -8.47
N SER A 41 30.32 16.36 -8.44
CA SER A 41 30.45 15.42 -9.57
C SER A 41 29.14 14.75 -10.05
N ALA A 42 27.97 15.27 -9.66
CA ALA A 42 26.67 14.73 -10.02
C ALA A 42 26.31 15.01 -11.49
N ASN A 43 25.44 14.18 -12.07
CA ASN A 43 24.93 14.31 -13.44
C ASN A 43 24.06 15.58 -13.62
N TRP A 44 24.68 16.77 -13.69
CA TRP A 44 23.97 18.06 -13.69
C TRP A 44 22.99 18.21 -14.84
N ASN A 45 23.25 17.57 -15.97
CA ASN A 45 22.40 17.69 -17.15
C ASN A 45 20.99 17.13 -16.93
N ARG A 46 20.78 16.27 -15.91
CA ARG A 46 19.47 15.67 -15.61
C ARG A 46 18.82 16.16 -14.32
N ALA A 47 19.52 16.97 -13.52
CA ALA A 47 19.01 17.46 -12.25
C ALA A 47 18.06 18.67 -12.46
N LEU A 48 17.06 18.80 -11.60
CA LEU A 48 16.22 20.00 -11.52
C LEU A 48 17.06 21.18 -11.04
N LYS A 49 17.04 22.28 -11.79
CA LYS A 49 17.85 23.47 -11.51
C LYS A 49 17.00 24.70 -11.26
N TYR A 50 17.35 25.45 -10.22
CA TYR A 50 16.84 26.78 -9.95
C TYR A 50 17.77 27.82 -10.59
N TYR A 51 17.30 28.45 -11.67
CA TYR A 51 18.10 29.29 -12.56
C TYR A 51 18.09 30.77 -12.17
N CYS A 52 19.25 31.42 -12.34
CA CYS A 52 19.37 32.87 -12.36
C CYS A 52 19.01 33.41 -13.74
N LEU A 53 18.35 34.58 -13.81
CA LEU A 53 17.97 35.21 -15.09
C LEU A 53 19.07 36.08 -15.71
N LYS A 54 20.12 36.41 -14.94
CA LYS A 54 21.18 37.36 -15.31
C LYS A 54 22.54 36.94 -14.75
N GLY A 55 23.60 37.61 -15.21
CA GLY A 55 24.97 37.40 -14.77
C GLY A 55 25.65 36.18 -15.35
N ASP A 56 26.96 36.07 -15.13
CA ASP A 56 27.80 34.99 -15.63
C ASP A 56 27.77 33.80 -14.69
N LEU A 57 27.64 32.59 -15.23
CA LEU A 57 27.60 31.35 -14.44
C LEU A 57 28.92 31.12 -13.71
N ILE A 58 28.86 30.97 -12.38
CA ILE A 58 29.99 30.56 -11.55
C ILE A 58 29.95 29.04 -11.30
N GLY A 59 28.76 28.48 -11.08
CA GLY A 59 28.59 27.04 -10.85
C GLY A 59 27.25 26.68 -10.23
N TYR A 60 27.14 25.45 -9.75
CA TYR A 60 25.91 24.91 -9.18
C TYR A 60 26.13 24.28 -7.81
N TYR A 61 25.26 24.60 -6.85
CA TYR A 61 25.28 23.97 -5.54
C TYR A 61 24.11 22.99 -5.39
N MET A 62 24.38 21.76 -4.94
CA MET A 62 23.33 20.78 -4.65
C MET A 62 22.70 21.07 -3.29
N LEU A 63 21.45 21.54 -3.29
CA LEU A 63 20.67 21.79 -2.09
C LEU A 63 19.70 20.63 -1.83
N LYS A 64 19.73 20.10 -0.61
CA LYS A 64 18.67 19.20 -0.12
C LYS A 64 17.57 20.04 0.53
N VAL A 65 16.34 19.85 0.06
CA VAL A 65 15.13 20.52 0.56
C VAL A 65 14.18 19.46 1.07
N ASP A 66 13.83 19.57 2.34
CA ASP A 66 12.78 18.78 2.99
C ASP A 66 11.45 19.50 2.80
N ILE A 67 10.45 18.75 2.33
CA ILE A 67 9.11 19.25 2.03
C ILE A 67 8.17 18.69 3.10
N TYR A 68 7.45 19.60 3.76
CA TYR A 68 6.41 19.29 4.73
C TYR A 68 5.07 19.85 4.26
N LEU A 69 4.01 19.09 4.50
CA LEU A 69 2.63 19.51 4.28
C LEU A 69 2.08 20.09 5.58
N ASP A 70 1.54 21.30 5.52
CA ASP A 70 0.82 21.89 6.64
C ASP A 70 -0.69 21.88 6.36
N PHE A 71 -1.36 20.89 6.94
CA PHE A 71 -2.81 20.70 6.83
C PHE A 71 -3.63 21.76 7.59
N LYS A 72 -3.02 22.58 8.46
CA LYS A 72 -3.73 23.72 9.10
C LYS A 72 -3.89 24.88 8.13
N THR A 73 -2.84 25.14 7.37
CA THR A 73 -2.75 26.31 6.47
C THR A 73 -2.91 25.94 5.00
N ASN A 74 -3.06 24.64 4.69
CA ASN A 74 -3.07 24.07 3.34
C ASN A 74 -1.89 24.56 2.50
N SER A 75 -0.69 24.51 3.09
CA SER A 75 0.53 25.06 2.49
C SER A 75 1.71 24.09 2.55
N LEU A 76 2.73 24.39 1.74
CA LEU A 76 4.01 23.69 1.76
C LEU A 76 4.99 24.46 2.62
N ASN A 77 5.61 23.76 3.57
CA ASN A 77 6.72 24.28 4.34
C ASN A 77 8.01 23.59 3.89
N LEU A 78 9.00 24.41 3.54
CA LEU A 78 10.29 23.94 3.04
C LEU A 78 11.35 24.15 4.13
N LEU A 79 12.13 23.11 4.40
CA LEU A 79 13.26 23.19 5.32
C LEU A 79 14.55 22.77 4.60
N THR A 80 15.67 23.34 5.02
CA THR A 80 16.99 22.85 4.61
C THR A 80 17.96 22.94 5.77
N LYS A 81 18.97 22.06 5.77
CA LYS A 81 20.00 22.02 6.82
C LYS A 81 20.93 23.24 6.81
N ASN A 82 20.95 23.99 5.70
CA ASN A 82 21.86 25.10 5.54
C ASN A 82 21.14 26.45 5.70
N SER A 83 21.49 27.18 6.76
CA SER A 83 20.88 28.47 7.10
C SER A 83 21.00 29.53 6.00
N PHE A 84 22.08 29.53 5.20
CA PHE A 84 22.21 30.43 4.07
C PHE A 84 21.13 30.16 3.02
N PHE A 85 20.85 28.88 2.73
CA PHE A 85 19.84 28.49 1.76
C PHE A 85 18.40 28.64 2.26
N ASN A 86 18.17 28.88 3.56
CA ASN A 86 16.84 29.28 4.03
C ASN A 86 16.37 30.57 3.35
N GLN A 87 17.27 31.51 3.08
CA GLN A 87 16.93 32.74 2.36
C GLN A 87 16.53 32.46 0.91
N ILE A 88 17.12 31.43 0.30
CA ILE A 88 16.88 31.04 -1.10
C ILE A 88 15.56 30.28 -1.23
N ILE A 89 15.31 29.28 -0.38
CA ILE A 89 14.05 28.50 -0.44
C ILE A 89 12.81 29.32 -0.05
N ASN A 90 13.01 30.44 0.65
CA ASN A 90 11.94 31.38 1.01
C ASN A 90 11.72 32.49 -0.01
N GLN A 91 12.46 32.51 -1.13
CA GLN A 91 12.17 33.42 -2.24
C GLN A 91 10.79 33.09 -2.83
N THR A 92 9.99 34.09 -3.16
CA THR A 92 8.66 33.90 -3.76
C THR A 92 8.73 33.03 -5.00
N ARG A 93 9.66 33.34 -5.92
CA ARG A 93 9.86 32.56 -7.16
C ARG A 93 10.24 31.11 -6.88
N PHE A 94 11.02 30.85 -5.83
CA PHE A 94 11.34 29.49 -5.41
C PHE A 94 10.08 28.77 -4.95
N GLN A 95 9.34 29.39 -4.04
CA GLN A 95 8.15 28.80 -3.42
C GLN A 95 6.98 28.60 -4.38
N THR A 96 6.76 29.48 -5.37
CA THR A 96 5.57 29.42 -6.24
C THR A 96 5.84 28.76 -7.60
N GLU A 97 6.99 29.01 -8.22
CA GLU A 97 7.28 28.50 -9.57
C GLU A 97 8.17 27.24 -9.51
N PHE A 98 9.26 27.31 -8.74
CA PHE A 98 10.24 26.23 -8.76
C PHE A 98 9.76 25.00 -7.99
N ILE A 99 9.08 25.16 -6.86
CA ILE A 99 8.54 24.03 -6.11
C ILE A 99 7.51 23.24 -6.92
N GLN A 100 6.64 23.88 -7.71
CA GLN A 100 5.73 23.14 -8.58
C GLN A 100 6.53 22.25 -9.57
N LYS A 101 7.61 22.76 -10.17
CA LYS A 101 8.49 21.94 -11.04
C LYS A 101 9.14 20.77 -10.30
N VAL A 102 9.50 20.96 -9.02
CA VAL A 102 10.03 19.88 -8.17
C VAL A 102 8.97 18.79 -7.96
N LEU A 103 7.74 19.19 -7.67
CA LEU A 103 6.60 18.29 -7.49
C LEU A 103 6.25 17.57 -8.80
N ASP A 104 6.13 18.28 -9.92
CA ASP A 104 5.84 17.71 -11.23
C ASP A 104 6.87 16.63 -11.60
N HIS A 105 8.16 16.90 -11.37
CA HIS A 105 9.21 15.92 -11.60
C HIS A 105 9.09 14.70 -10.68
N LYS A 106 8.74 14.89 -9.40
CA LYS A 106 8.49 13.80 -8.46
C LYS A 106 7.29 12.94 -8.90
N HIS A 107 6.24 13.60 -9.40
CA HIS A 107 4.96 12.96 -9.75
C HIS A 107 4.90 12.46 -11.19
N ARG A 108 5.89 12.75 -12.04
CA ARG A 108 5.90 12.44 -13.49
C ARG A 108 5.58 10.99 -13.85
N HIS A 109 5.80 10.06 -12.92
CA HIS A 109 5.50 8.65 -13.11
C HIS A 109 4.44 8.15 -12.15
N ARG A 110 3.87 8.96 -11.27
CA ARG A 110 2.83 8.48 -10.34
C ARG A 110 1.53 8.27 -11.10
N LEU A 111 0.86 7.18 -10.79
CA LEU A 111 -0.52 6.97 -11.21
C LEU A 111 -1.40 7.69 -10.19
N VAL A 112 -2.38 8.44 -10.66
CA VAL A 112 -3.26 9.27 -9.83
C VAL A 112 -4.68 8.94 -10.25
N LEU A 113 -5.54 8.67 -9.26
CA LEU A 113 -6.97 8.55 -9.51
C LEU A 113 -7.58 9.95 -9.49
N ASN A 114 -8.63 10.17 -10.29
CA ASN A 114 -9.23 11.49 -10.45
C ASN A 114 -9.93 12.01 -9.18
N ASP A 115 -10.06 11.19 -8.15
CA ASP A 115 -10.77 11.53 -6.93
C ASP A 115 -9.89 12.33 -5.97
N ASN A 116 -10.32 13.57 -5.71
CA ASN A 116 -9.75 14.42 -4.67
C ASN A 116 -10.35 14.00 -3.33
N ILE A 117 -9.70 13.07 -2.66
CA ILE A 117 -10.05 12.70 -1.30
C ILE A 117 -9.56 13.79 -0.34
N ASN A 118 -10.49 14.35 0.44
CA ASN A 118 -10.15 15.35 1.45
C ASN A 118 -9.43 14.68 2.64
N ILE A 119 -8.22 15.18 2.92
CA ILE A 119 -7.40 14.82 4.07
C ILE A 119 -7.16 16.10 4.86
N ASP A 120 -7.55 16.10 6.12
CA ASP A 120 -7.41 17.24 7.03
C ASP A 120 -6.42 16.93 8.16
N GLU A 121 -6.20 17.90 9.04
CA GLU A 121 -5.33 17.72 10.21
C GLU A 121 -5.82 16.60 11.13
N GLN A 122 -7.14 16.46 11.30
CA GLN A 122 -7.73 15.45 12.17
C GLN A 122 -7.36 14.05 11.69
N PHE A 123 -7.47 13.78 10.39
CA PHE A 123 -7.03 12.53 9.79
C PHE A 123 -5.54 12.24 10.06
N ILE A 124 -4.67 13.25 9.91
CA ILE A 124 -3.23 13.08 10.16
C ILE A 124 -2.97 12.73 11.62
N ASN A 125 -3.67 13.37 12.55
CA ASN A 125 -3.51 13.12 13.99
C ASN A 125 -4.06 11.76 14.41
N ASP A 126 -5.22 11.37 13.88
CA ASP A 126 -5.91 10.12 14.24
C ASP A 126 -5.17 8.90 13.71
N HIS A 127 -4.68 8.96 12.46
CA HIS A 127 -4.11 7.81 11.78
C HIS A 127 -2.58 7.79 11.74
N ASN A 128 -1.91 8.91 12.00
CA ASN A 128 -0.46 9.07 11.88
C ASN A 128 0.11 8.40 10.61
N PRO A 129 -0.40 8.76 9.42
CA PRO A 129 -0.03 8.09 8.18
C PRO A 129 1.47 8.27 7.89
N ILE A 130 1.98 7.44 6.98
CA ILE A 130 3.31 7.62 6.38
C ILE A 130 3.19 7.65 4.86
N VAL A 131 4.12 8.35 4.20
CA VAL A 131 4.16 8.41 2.73
C VAL A 131 4.56 7.04 2.18
N PHE A 132 3.69 6.46 1.36
CA PHE A 132 3.94 5.19 0.68
C PHE A 132 3.92 5.40 -0.82
N GLN A 133 5.03 5.16 -1.50
CA GLN A 133 5.14 5.46 -2.93
C GLN A 133 4.56 4.32 -3.76
N ASP A 134 4.00 4.67 -4.92
CA ASP A 134 3.57 3.70 -5.94
C ASP A 134 2.47 2.73 -5.46
N ILE A 135 1.47 3.24 -4.71
CA ILE A 135 0.34 2.42 -4.20
C ILE A 135 -0.35 1.66 -5.33
N LEU A 136 -0.62 2.32 -6.45
CA LEU A 136 -1.26 1.71 -7.61
C LEU A 136 -0.35 0.74 -8.38
N ARG A 137 0.93 0.62 -8.03
CA ARG A 137 1.86 -0.35 -8.62
C ARG A 137 2.35 -1.41 -7.64
N MET A 138 1.70 -1.54 -6.49
CA MET A 138 1.95 -2.67 -5.60
C MET A 138 1.88 -3.97 -6.40
N GLN A 139 2.85 -4.86 -6.21
CA GLN A 139 2.91 -6.10 -7.00
C GLN A 139 1.90 -7.15 -6.53
N SER A 140 1.53 -7.12 -5.25
CA SER A 140 0.71 -8.12 -4.59
C SER A 140 -0.32 -7.46 -3.69
N ILE A 141 -1.55 -7.95 -3.75
CA ILE A 141 -2.70 -7.45 -2.98
C ILE A 141 -3.53 -8.60 -2.41
N ASP A 142 -2.86 -9.70 -2.01
CA ASP A 142 -3.53 -10.88 -1.46
C ASP A 142 -4.28 -10.54 -0.17
N ARG A 143 -5.58 -10.91 -0.14
CA ARG A 143 -6.56 -10.59 0.91
C ARG A 143 -6.81 -9.10 1.14
N PHE A 144 -6.68 -8.31 0.09
CA PHE A 144 -7.05 -6.90 0.17
C PHE A 144 -8.54 -6.75 -0.12
N LEU A 145 -9.19 -5.78 0.54
CA LEU A 145 -10.43 -5.19 0.05
C LEU A 145 -10.10 -4.01 -0.86
N ILE A 146 -10.61 -4.06 -2.09
CA ILE A 146 -10.51 -2.98 -3.05
C ILE A 146 -11.84 -2.22 -3.06
N THR A 147 -11.76 -0.91 -2.85
CA THR A 147 -12.93 -0.03 -2.77
C THR A 147 -13.26 0.68 -4.09
N ASP A 148 -12.31 0.67 -5.03
CA ASP A 148 -12.39 1.36 -6.31
C ASP A 148 -12.21 0.41 -7.51
N GLN A 149 -12.55 0.86 -8.72
CA GLN A 149 -12.39 0.10 -9.94
C GLN A 149 -10.93 0.12 -10.40
N ILE A 150 -10.24 -1.00 -10.21
CA ILE A 150 -8.85 -1.18 -10.66
C ILE A 150 -8.73 -2.37 -11.60
N ASP A 151 -7.73 -2.30 -12.48
CA ASP A 151 -7.36 -3.39 -13.39
C ASP A 151 -6.61 -4.50 -12.63
N LEU A 152 -7.33 -5.57 -12.29
CA LEU A 152 -6.83 -6.69 -11.48
C LEU A 152 -5.74 -7.52 -12.17
N ASP A 153 -5.61 -7.46 -13.50
CA ASP A 153 -4.64 -8.29 -14.23
C ASP A 153 -3.18 -7.90 -13.94
N LYS A 154 -2.97 -6.71 -13.37
CA LYS A 154 -1.65 -6.18 -13.00
C LYS A 154 -1.13 -6.69 -11.66
N TYR A 155 -1.98 -7.34 -10.85
CA TYR A 155 -1.66 -7.68 -9.47
C TYR A 155 -1.60 -9.19 -9.22
N LYS A 156 -0.70 -9.60 -8.33
CA LYS A 156 -0.65 -10.97 -7.81
C LYS A 156 -1.53 -11.08 -6.57
N PHE A 157 -2.42 -12.07 -6.56
CA PHE A 157 -3.23 -12.42 -5.40
C PHE A 157 -3.78 -13.84 -5.58
N LYS A 158 -4.13 -14.50 -4.47
CA LYS A 158 -4.88 -15.75 -4.44
C LYS A 158 -6.30 -15.52 -3.96
N ASP A 159 -6.49 -14.64 -2.99
CA ASP A 159 -7.78 -14.21 -2.45
C ASP A 159 -7.90 -12.69 -2.55
N LEU A 160 -9.07 -12.17 -2.93
CA LEU A 160 -9.30 -10.73 -3.06
C LEU A 160 -10.77 -10.40 -2.80
N PHE A 161 -11.01 -9.24 -2.19
CA PHE A 161 -12.34 -8.72 -1.91
C PHE A 161 -12.52 -7.45 -2.73
N VAL A 162 -13.65 -7.32 -3.42
CA VAL A 162 -13.91 -6.17 -4.31
C VAL A 162 -15.31 -5.65 -4.04
N LEU A 163 -15.47 -4.34 -3.83
CA LEU A 163 -16.80 -3.76 -3.71
C LEU A 163 -17.60 -3.91 -5.01
N SER A 164 -18.86 -4.28 -4.87
CA SER A 164 -19.80 -4.49 -5.98
C SER A 164 -21.24 -4.18 -5.53
N ASP A 165 -22.20 -4.34 -6.42
CA ASP A 165 -23.62 -4.13 -6.13
C ASP A 165 -24.26 -5.36 -5.46
N LYS A 166 -23.69 -6.54 -5.71
CA LYS A 166 -24.19 -7.82 -5.21
C LYS A 166 -23.08 -8.72 -4.73
N PHE A 167 -23.46 -9.70 -3.91
CA PHE A 167 -22.53 -10.72 -3.46
C PHE A 167 -22.32 -11.73 -4.57
N GLU A 168 -21.06 -12.01 -4.89
CA GLU A 168 -20.67 -13.00 -5.89
C GLU A 168 -19.31 -13.59 -5.55
N PHE A 169 -19.14 -14.88 -5.77
CA PHE A 169 -17.85 -15.54 -5.67
C PHE A 169 -17.40 -16.02 -7.04
N VAL A 170 -16.24 -15.58 -7.48
CA VAL A 170 -15.68 -15.90 -8.79
C VAL A 170 -14.29 -16.50 -8.62
N ILE A 171 -14.01 -17.57 -9.36
CA ILE A 171 -12.65 -18.09 -9.52
C ILE A 171 -12.20 -17.79 -10.95
N THR A 172 -11.07 -17.11 -11.10
CA THR A 172 -10.49 -16.77 -12.40
C THR A 172 -9.82 -18.00 -13.03
N ASN A 173 -9.50 -17.91 -14.33
CA ASN A 173 -8.70 -18.91 -15.03
C ASN A 173 -7.28 -19.10 -14.45
N LYS A 174 -6.77 -18.10 -13.72
CA LYS A 174 -5.50 -18.15 -12.97
C LYS A 174 -5.66 -18.81 -11.58
N ASN A 175 -6.80 -19.44 -11.29
CA ASN A 175 -7.17 -19.99 -9.99
C ASN A 175 -7.15 -18.94 -8.86
N GLN A 176 -7.48 -17.69 -9.15
CA GLN A 176 -7.57 -16.62 -8.16
C GLN A 176 -9.02 -16.44 -7.73
N ARG A 177 -9.25 -16.17 -6.45
CA ARG A 177 -10.58 -16.04 -5.86
C ARG A 177 -10.91 -14.59 -5.64
N ILE A 178 -12.06 -14.17 -6.17
CA ILE A 178 -12.57 -12.82 -6.03
C ILE A 178 -13.93 -12.92 -5.34
N TYR A 179 -14.03 -12.32 -4.17
CA TYR A 179 -15.27 -12.14 -3.43
C TYR A 179 -15.78 -10.73 -3.72
N LYS A 180 -16.85 -10.64 -4.52
CA LYS A 180 -17.55 -9.39 -4.76
C LYS A 180 -18.48 -9.12 -3.58
N ILE A 181 -18.30 -7.98 -2.91
CA ILE A 181 -19.01 -7.64 -1.67
C ILE A 181 -19.95 -6.46 -1.93
N PRO A 182 -21.26 -6.58 -1.62
CA PRO A 182 -22.20 -5.47 -1.70
C PRO A 182 -21.73 -4.27 -0.87
N ARG A 183 -21.54 -3.12 -1.53
CA ARG A 183 -21.15 -1.87 -0.83
C ARG A 183 -22.16 -1.50 0.26
N THR A 184 -23.45 -1.73 0.02
CA THR A 184 -24.54 -1.40 0.94
C THR A 184 -24.53 -2.21 2.24
N LEU A 185 -23.77 -3.31 2.30
CA LEU A 185 -23.69 -4.17 3.49
C LEU A 185 -22.44 -3.91 4.34
N LEU A 186 -21.60 -2.95 3.94
CA LEU A 186 -20.40 -2.58 4.67
C LEU A 186 -20.51 -1.14 5.14
N ASN A 187 -20.32 -0.93 6.44
CA ASN A 187 -20.06 0.39 7.00
C ASN A 187 -18.54 0.61 7.07
N ILE A 188 -17.97 1.14 5.99
CA ILE A 188 -16.54 1.42 5.86
C ILE A 188 -16.29 2.81 5.30
N ASP A 189 -15.14 3.38 5.67
CA ASP A 189 -14.57 4.48 4.92
C ASP A 189 -14.11 3.96 3.54
N THR A 190 -14.67 4.50 2.46
CA THR A 190 -14.30 4.13 1.09
C THR A 190 -13.18 4.97 0.52
N LYS A 191 -12.61 5.90 1.29
CA LYS A 191 -11.45 6.70 0.86
C LYS A 191 -10.23 5.84 0.50
N PRO A 192 -9.84 4.81 1.28
CA PRO A 192 -8.68 4.00 0.90
C PRO A 192 -9.01 3.13 -0.30
N ILE A 193 -8.14 3.10 -1.30
CA ILE A 193 -8.30 2.27 -2.52
C ILE A 193 -8.08 0.80 -2.17
N PHE A 194 -7.11 0.55 -1.29
CA PHE A 194 -6.78 -0.77 -0.80
C PHE A 194 -6.84 -0.81 0.72
N ILE A 195 -7.42 -1.89 1.24
CA ILE A 195 -7.44 -2.20 2.67
C ILE A 195 -6.86 -3.61 2.85
N ASP A 196 -5.68 -3.72 3.45
CA ASP A 196 -5.03 -4.97 3.79
C ASP A 196 -5.65 -5.57 5.07
N LEU A 197 -6.48 -6.60 4.87
CA LEU A 197 -7.18 -7.30 5.95
C LEU A 197 -6.27 -8.17 6.82
N THR A 198 -5.04 -8.41 6.37
CA THR A 198 -4.04 -9.24 7.06
C THR A 198 -3.18 -8.37 7.96
N ASN A 199 -2.63 -7.27 7.42
CA ASN A 199 -1.70 -6.39 8.14
C ASN A 199 -2.37 -5.18 8.79
N TYR A 200 -3.70 -5.05 8.68
CA TYR A 200 -4.47 -3.94 9.25
C TYR A 200 -4.02 -2.56 8.75
N LYS A 201 -3.71 -2.48 7.45
CA LYS A 201 -3.27 -1.26 6.79
C LYS A 201 -4.27 -0.80 5.74
N ALA A 202 -4.38 0.51 5.58
CA ALA A 202 -5.15 1.16 4.53
C ALA A 202 -4.22 2.00 3.65
N TYR A 203 -4.49 2.01 2.34
CA TYR A 203 -3.69 2.72 1.35
C TYR A 203 -4.57 3.70 0.58
N LEU A 204 -4.16 4.96 0.58
CA LEU A 204 -4.90 6.06 -0.03
C LEU A 204 -4.00 6.80 -1.01
N ASN A 205 -4.53 7.05 -2.21
CA ASN A 205 -3.89 7.88 -3.23
C ASN A 205 -4.86 9.02 -3.59
N THR A 206 -4.40 10.27 -3.44
CA THR A 206 -5.20 11.47 -3.69
C THR A 206 -4.32 12.58 -4.26
N THR A 207 -4.97 13.62 -4.78
CA THR A 207 -4.31 14.88 -5.13
C THR A 207 -4.79 15.99 -4.21
N LEU A 208 -3.86 16.65 -3.53
CA LEU A 208 -4.14 17.88 -2.80
C LEU A 208 -4.01 19.05 -3.77
N ASN A 209 -5.12 19.79 -3.95
CA ASN A 209 -5.16 21.01 -4.75
C ASN A 209 -5.01 22.23 -3.83
N TRP A 210 -3.80 22.42 -3.31
CA TRP A 210 -3.44 23.57 -2.49
C TRP A 210 -2.91 24.70 -3.39
N SER A 211 -2.01 25.55 -2.89
CA SER A 211 -1.22 26.45 -3.75
C SER A 211 -0.39 25.69 -4.79
N HIS A 212 -0.19 24.39 -4.58
CA HIS A 212 0.51 23.46 -5.46
C HIS A 212 -0.33 22.19 -5.63
N GLN A 213 -0.20 21.57 -6.80
CA GLN A 213 -0.76 20.24 -7.02
C GLN A 213 0.18 19.19 -6.40
N ILE A 214 -0.32 18.45 -5.40
CA ILE A 214 0.49 17.47 -4.66
C ILE A 214 -0.17 16.10 -4.74
N VAL A 215 0.46 15.16 -5.45
CA VAL A 215 0.07 13.75 -5.39
C VAL A 215 0.50 13.16 -4.05
N LEU A 216 -0.47 12.86 -3.19
CA LEU A 216 -0.26 12.29 -1.88
C LEU A 216 -0.66 10.81 -1.89
N GLU A 217 0.33 9.96 -1.64
CA GLU A 217 0.15 8.52 -1.49
C GLU A 217 0.58 8.18 -0.07
N ILE A 218 -0.34 7.62 0.72
CA ILE A 218 -0.13 7.32 2.13
C ILE A 218 -0.60 5.92 2.50
N GLU A 219 0.09 5.32 3.46
CA GLU A 219 -0.39 4.16 4.20
C GLU A 219 -0.59 4.53 5.67
N TYR A 220 -1.55 3.88 6.32
CA TYR A 220 -1.79 4.01 7.76
C TYR A 220 -2.37 2.73 8.35
N GLU A 221 -2.18 2.54 9.65
CA GLU A 221 -2.79 1.44 10.39
C GLU A 221 -4.21 1.82 10.83
N ASP A 222 -5.15 0.89 10.71
CA ASP A 222 -6.53 1.09 11.15
C ASP A 222 -7.13 -0.19 11.74
N PHE A 223 -6.55 -0.61 12.86
CA PHE A 223 -6.90 -1.88 13.50
C PHE A 223 -8.40 -1.97 13.86
N ILE A 224 -8.99 -0.91 14.39
CA ILE A 224 -10.37 -0.92 14.86
C ILE A 224 -11.34 -1.04 13.68
N ASN A 225 -11.22 -0.18 12.66
CA ASN A 225 -12.16 -0.22 11.53
C ASN A 225 -11.95 -1.48 10.68
N ILE A 226 -10.72 -1.93 10.50
CA ILE A 226 -10.44 -3.15 9.73
C ILE A 226 -10.94 -4.40 10.46
N ASN A 227 -10.88 -4.46 11.80
CA ASN A 227 -11.52 -5.55 12.54
C ASN A 227 -13.05 -5.52 12.43
N ASN A 228 -13.65 -4.34 12.54
CA ASN A 228 -15.09 -4.17 12.35
C ASN A 228 -15.51 -4.61 10.93
N LEU A 229 -14.71 -4.26 9.92
CA LEU A 229 -14.89 -4.73 8.55
C LEU A 229 -14.78 -6.25 8.44
N LYS A 230 -13.74 -6.87 9.02
CA LYS A 230 -13.59 -8.33 9.03
C LYS A 230 -14.79 -9.03 9.66
N ASN A 231 -15.32 -8.50 10.76
CA ASN A 231 -16.53 -9.04 11.41
C ASN A 231 -17.76 -8.92 10.50
N GLN A 232 -17.95 -7.79 9.83
CA GLN A 232 -19.03 -7.63 8.84
C GLN A 232 -18.88 -8.62 7.68
N LEU A 233 -17.67 -8.82 7.16
CA LEU A 233 -17.39 -9.80 6.11
C LEU A 233 -17.64 -11.23 6.58
N ILE A 234 -17.31 -11.58 7.82
CA ILE A 234 -17.58 -12.90 8.41
C ILE A 234 -19.09 -13.18 8.43
N GLU A 235 -19.90 -12.24 8.94
CA GLU A 235 -21.35 -12.42 9.00
C GLU A 235 -21.97 -12.50 7.59
N LEU A 236 -21.44 -11.71 6.66
CA LEU A 236 -21.83 -11.76 5.25
C LEU A 236 -21.51 -13.13 4.64
N PHE A 237 -20.34 -13.70 4.92
CA PHE A 237 -19.93 -15.03 4.42
C PHE A 237 -20.80 -16.14 4.99
N LYS A 238 -21.09 -16.10 6.31
CA LYS A 238 -22.01 -17.05 6.96
C LYS A 238 -23.39 -17.04 6.33
N THR A 239 -23.88 -15.86 5.94
CA THR A 239 -25.21 -15.69 5.36
C THR A 239 -25.29 -16.17 3.90
N ASN A 240 -24.23 -15.95 3.11
CA ASN A 240 -24.27 -16.19 1.67
C ASN A 240 -23.72 -17.57 1.25
N PHE A 241 -22.79 -18.16 2.00
CA PHE A 241 -22.27 -19.50 1.70
C PHE A 241 -23.02 -20.60 2.46
N LYS A 242 -23.92 -21.29 1.75
CA LYS A 242 -24.66 -22.44 2.30
C LYS A 242 -23.82 -23.71 2.46
N THR A 243 -22.74 -23.82 1.69
CA THR A 243 -21.81 -24.96 1.70
C THR A 243 -20.38 -24.43 1.75
N ASN A 244 -19.47 -25.17 2.37
CA ASN A 244 -18.05 -24.82 2.44
C ASN A 244 -17.76 -23.47 3.13
N SER A 245 -18.70 -22.96 3.94
CA SER A 245 -18.60 -21.65 4.58
C SER A 245 -17.30 -21.50 5.37
N ASN A 246 -16.94 -22.52 6.14
CA ASN A 246 -15.70 -22.54 6.92
C ASN A 246 -14.42 -22.44 6.05
N TRP A 247 -14.40 -23.01 4.85
CA TRP A 247 -13.25 -22.85 3.93
C TRP A 247 -13.12 -21.42 3.41
N HIS A 248 -14.26 -20.76 3.12
CA HIS A 248 -14.28 -19.36 2.70
C HIS A 248 -13.90 -18.41 3.85
N LEU A 249 -14.36 -18.70 5.07
CA LEU A 249 -14.01 -17.95 6.28
C LEU A 249 -12.52 -18.07 6.59
N TYR A 250 -11.90 -19.24 6.40
CA TYR A 250 -10.45 -19.36 6.49
C TYR A 250 -9.72 -18.49 5.46
N ASN A 251 -10.18 -18.48 4.19
CA ASN A 251 -9.55 -17.64 3.16
C ASN A 251 -9.58 -16.15 3.51
N LEU A 252 -10.66 -15.69 4.16
CA LEU A 252 -10.82 -14.32 4.65
C LEU A 252 -9.95 -14.02 5.87
N THR A 253 -9.93 -14.91 6.86
CA THR A 253 -9.41 -14.60 8.20
C THR A 253 -8.02 -15.12 8.46
N LEU A 254 -7.59 -16.16 7.72
CA LEU A 254 -6.46 -17.04 8.05
C LEU A 254 -6.55 -17.72 9.42
N ASP A 255 -7.71 -17.67 10.06
CA ASP A 255 -7.90 -18.26 11.38
C ASP A 255 -8.08 -19.77 11.26
N GLN A 256 -7.15 -20.51 11.84
CA GLN A 256 -7.12 -21.96 11.80
C GLN A 256 -8.37 -22.60 12.42
N ILE A 257 -9.11 -21.89 13.28
CA ILE A 257 -10.36 -22.40 13.85
C ILE A 257 -11.35 -22.81 12.76
N TYR A 258 -11.42 -22.07 11.65
CA TYR A 258 -12.33 -22.41 10.55
C TYR A 258 -11.88 -23.67 9.82
N LEU A 259 -10.58 -23.96 9.74
CA LEU A 259 -10.11 -25.25 9.21
C LEU A 259 -10.48 -26.40 10.13
N VAL A 260 -10.37 -26.21 11.45
CA VAL A 260 -10.80 -27.21 12.44
C VAL A 260 -12.29 -27.51 12.27
N LEU A 261 -13.13 -26.47 12.20
CA LEU A 261 -14.58 -26.61 12.03
C LEU A 261 -14.92 -27.30 10.70
N ALA A 262 -14.26 -26.91 9.60
CA ALA A 262 -14.49 -27.52 8.29
C ALA A 262 -14.10 -29.01 8.26
N ILE A 263 -13.00 -29.39 8.92
CA ILE A 263 -12.58 -30.79 9.02
C ILE A 263 -13.61 -31.58 9.86
N LYS A 264 -14.02 -31.07 11.02
CA LYS A 264 -15.02 -31.72 11.88
C LYS A 264 -16.33 -31.97 11.14
N GLU A 265 -16.84 -30.95 10.43
CA GLU A 265 -18.09 -31.04 9.65
C GLU A 265 -18.09 -32.23 8.68
N VAL A 266 -16.94 -32.55 8.09
CA VAL A 266 -16.78 -33.70 7.18
C VAL A 266 -16.55 -35.00 7.94
N PHE A 267 -15.66 -35.02 8.93
CA PHE A 267 -15.19 -36.25 9.57
C PHE A 267 -16.11 -36.81 10.66
N GLU A 268 -16.93 -35.99 11.31
CA GLU A 268 -17.81 -36.45 12.40
C GLU A 268 -18.90 -37.41 11.91
N ASN A 269 -19.30 -37.30 10.63
CA ASN A 269 -20.39 -38.07 10.05
C ASN A 269 -19.93 -39.14 9.04
N ASN A 270 -18.63 -39.29 8.80
CA ASN A 270 -18.09 -40.13 7.73
C ASN A 270 -16.90 -40.96 8.22
N SER A 271 -16.59 -42.05 7.51
CA SER A 271 -15.32 -42.76 7.73
C SER A 271 -14.14 -41.91 7.26
N PHE A 272 -12.94 -42.18 7.77
CA PHE A 272 -11.73 -41.42 7.41
C PHE A 272 -11.50 -41.40 5.89
N VAL A 273 -11.57 -42.57 5.23
CA VAL A 273 -11.39 -42.69 3.77
C VAL A 273 -12.42 -41.87 2.99
N VAL A 274 -13.70 -41.95 3.39
CA VAL A 274 -14.78 -41.17 2.74
C VAL A 274 -14.56 -39.67 2.94
N SER A 275 -14.16 -39.28 4.15
CA SER A 275 -13.90 -37.88 4.50
C SER A 275 -12.76 -37.28 3.69
N ILE A 276 -11.65 -38.01 3.50
CA ILE A 276 -10.55 -37.58 2.64
C ILE A 276 -11.02 -37.34 1.20
N LYS A 277 -11.84 -38.24 0.64
CA LYS A 277 -12.40 -38.08 -0.70
C LYS A 277 -13.31 -36.85 -0.81
N LEU A 278 -14.18 -36.62 0.19
CA LEU A 278 -15.04 -35.45 0.26
C LEU A 278 -14.25 -34.14 0.35
N LEU A 279 -13.14 -34.14 1.11
CA LEU A 279 -12.21 -33.01 1.16
C LEU A 279 -11.56 -32.77 -0.20
N GLU A 280 -11.03 -33.81 -0.85
CA GLU A 280 -10.43 -33.68 -2.20
C GLU A 280 -11.41 -33.09 -3.22
N ASP A 281 -12.66 -33.54 -3.20
CA ASP A 281 -13.69 -33.03 -4.10
C ASP A 281 -14.06 -31.57 -3.78
N THR A 282 -14.07 -31.19 -2.51
CA THR A 282 -14.23 -29.79 -2.07
C THR A 282 -13.07 -28.92 -2.55
N PHE A 283 -11.84 -29.42 -2.42
CA PHE A 283 -10.61 -28.72 -2.80
C PHE A 283 -10.53 -28.50 -4.31
N LYS A 284 -10.95 -29.49 -5.10
CA LYS A 284 -11.10 -29.37 -6.55
C LYS A 284 -12.12 -28.29 -6.92
N LYS A 285 -13.29 -28.26 -6.26
CA LYS A 285 -14.32 -27.22 -6.50
C LYS A 285 -13.82 -25.82 -6.17
N LEU A 286 -13.04 -25.68 -5.09
CA LEU A 286 -12.47 -24.41 -4.65
C LEU A 286 -11.16 -24.03 -5.36
N LEU A 287 -10.63 -24.91 -6.23
CA LEU A 287 -9.37 -24.76 -6.95
C LEU A 287 -8.19 -24.37 -6.03
N ILE A 288 -8.14 -25.04 -4.88
CA ILE A 288 -7.08 -24.91 -3.88
C ILE A 288 -6.84 -26.23 -3.17
N ASN A 289 -5.57 -26.58 -3.01
CA ASN A 289 -5.19 -27.74 -2.25
C ASN A 289 -4.93 -27.39 -0.77
N TYR A 290 -5.96 -27.46 0.06
CA TYR A 290 -5.80 -27.21 1.50
C TYR A 290 -5.00 -28.29 2.22
N PHE A 291 -4.75 -29.48 1.62
CA PHE A 291 -3.89 -30.46 2.27
C PHE A 291 -2.48 -29.94 2.53
N PHE A 292 -1.95 -29.07 1.65
CA PHE A 292 -0.66 -28.42 1.89
C PHE A 292 -0.65 -27.56 3.16
N ILE A 293 -1.79 -26.92 3.46
CA ILE A 293 -1.96 -26.10 4.67
C ILE A 293 -2.17 -27.00 5.89
N ILE A 294 -3.08 -27.98 5.77
CA ILE A 294 -3.46 -28.91 6.84
C ILE A 294 -2.27 -29.72 7.33
N PHE A 295 -1.51 -30.34 6.43
CA PHE A 295 -0.37 -31.20 6.79
C PHE A 295 0.90 -30.45 7.17
N ARG A 296 0.87 -29.11 7.18
CA ARG A 296 1.93 -28.26 7.76
C ARG A 296 1.58 -27.75 9.16
N SER A 297 0.33 -27.91 9.61
CA SER A 297 -0.09 -27.55 10.96
C SER A 297 -0.09 -28.77 11.88
N LYS A 298 0.72 -28.72 12.95
CA LYS A 298 0.76 -29.79 13.97
C LYS A 298 -0.60 -30.04 14.61
N GLU A 299 -1.37 -28.97 14.83
CA GLU A 299 -2.68 -29.04 15.44
C GLU A 299 -3.70 -29.75 14.53
N LEU A 300 -3.75 -29.38 13.24
CA LEU A 300 -4.64 -30.02 12.27
C LEU A 300 -4.26 -31.48 12.00
N ILE A 301 -2.95 -31.78 11.99
CA ILE A 301 -2.47 -33.17 11.94
C ILE A 301 -2.94 -33.96 13.16
N SER A 302 -2.83 -33.39 14.35
CA SER A 302 -3.30 -34.02 15.59
C SER A 302 -4.81 -34.28 15.53
N LEU A 303 -5.60 -33.31 15.06
CA LEU A 303 -7.03 -33.46 14.85
C LEU A 303 -7.34 -34.62 13.90
N LEU A 304 -6.70 -34.69 12.74
CA LEU A 304 -6.94 -35.78 11.77
C LEU A 304 -6.63 -37.17 12.34
N LYS A 305 -5.59 -37.29 13.19
CA LYS A 305 -5.25 -38.56 13.85
C LYS A 305 -6.38 -39.10 14.73
N THR A 306 -7.20 -38.22 15.32
CA THR A 306 -8.32 -38.65 16.17
C THR A 306 -9.41 -39.42 15.42
N TYR A 307 -9.45 -39.30 14.08
CA TYR A 307 -10.43 -39.98 13.24
C TYR A 307 -9.91 -41.28 12.61
N ILE A 308 -8.65 -41.64 12.83
CA ILE A 308 -8.04 -42.88 12.33
C ILE A 308 -8.47 -44.04 13.24
N LYS A 309 -9.16 -45.04 12.67
CA LYS A 309 -9.67 -46.18 13.45
C LYS A 309 -9.15 -47.53 12.96
N THR A 310 -8.61 -47.59 11.74
CA THR A 310 -8.17 -48.82 11.09
C THR A 310 -6.76 -48.68 10.50
N ASP A 311 -6.11 -49.81 10.22
CA ASP A 311 -4.80 -49.80 9.55
C ASP A 311 -4.86 -49.18 8.14
N GLN A 312 -5.98 -49.34 7.44
CA GLN A 312 -6.23 -48.72 6.15
C GLN A 312 -6.27 -47.19 6.24
N ASP A 313 -6.93 -46.64 7.27
CA ASP A 313 -6.96 -45.21 7.53
C ASP A 313 -5.54 -44.68 7.80
N ASN A 314 -4.77 -45.41 8.62
CA ASN A 314 -3.40 -45.05 8.97
C ASN A 314 -2.49 -45.06 7.74
N LEU A 315 -2.63 -46.04 6.84
CA LEU A 315 -1.89 -46.09 5.58
C LEU A 315 -2.18 -44.87 4.70
N ILE A 316 -3.46 -44.53 4.52
CA ILE A 316 -3.88 -43.36 3.72
C ILE A 316 -3.34 -42.06 4.33
N PHE A 317 -3.48 -41.90 5.64
CA PHE A 317 -2.97 -40.74 6.36
C PHE A 317 -1.46 -40.56 6.18
N ASN A 318 -0.67 -41.63 6.34
CA ASN A 318 0.78 -41.58 6.17
C ASN A 318 1.19 -41.24 4.73
N ASN A 319 0.46 -41.74 3.74
CA ASN A 319 0.67 -41.37 2.33
C ASN A 319 0.44 -39.86 2.10
N LEU A 320 -0.62 -39.30 2.68
CA LEU A 320 -0.92 -37.87 2.58
C LEU A 320 0.11 -37.01 3.31
N ILE A 321 0.52 -37.40 4.53
CA ILE A 321 1.61 -36.74 5.27
C ILE A 321 2.88 -36.71 4.43
N ASN A 322 3.32 -37.85 3.90
CA ASN A 322 4.57 -37.93 3.14
C ASN A 322 4.53 -37.09 1.85
N ARG A 323 3.34 -36.92 1.29
CA ARG A 323 3.13 -36.10 0.09
C ARG A 323 3.14 -34.61 0.38
N TYR A 324 2.48 -34.17 1.44
CA TYR A 324 2.16 -32.75 1.67
C TYR A 324 2.93 -32.08 2.83
N ASN A 325 3.55 -32.86 3.72
CA ASN A 325 4.41 -32.36 4.81
C ASN A 325 5.88 -32.25 4.37
N LYS A 326 6.11 -31.68 3.18
CA LYS A 326 7.42 -31.25 2.69
C LYS A 326 7.46 -29.73 2.69
#